data_AF-A0A821WPZ0-F1
#
_entry.id   AF-A0A821WPZ0-F1
#
_cell.length_a   1.000
_cell.length_b   1.000
_cell.length_c   1.000
_cell.angle_alpha   90.00
_cell.angle_beta   90.00
_cell.angle_gamma   90.00
#
_symmetry.space_group_name_H-M   'P 1'
#
loop_
_entity.id
_entity.type
_entity.pdbx_description
1 polymer ?
#
loop_
_entity_poly.entity_id
_entity_poly.type
_entity_poly.pdbx_seq_one_letter_code
_entity_poly.pdbx_strand_id
1 'polypeptide(L)'
;MDTAAVILYYLVKALSYIPYYWGYVTRACELTSDELKFYQPGSLITWVQFSSSKKGKEAHNDPMFSTRNTYFQIYSLTGRPIKQFSNFPNEDEVLFLPHSTFLVFNREVNVDGQSNCDERCDNSSSYDMCSSNVGCGCLPLSSKNKTSACVFLHVPCSQVTSCASDNETCYQPNYICVNHFRCQNKPLCYPMQMTADVMCPSIPTTTPSPIPDDGICADAKWSTEGITMAGGNGMGAELNQLHFPSGIFLDDDLNLYVVDGFNHRVVKWNHGSSVGELVAGGNGEGNRTDQLHYPKGVTVAKNGTMYICDGRLLRWEKNARQGELFISGAKCWDVHIDTQGSIYYSQAGDHEILKWPGNNVVAGGNGEGNQTNQLAYPYDFFIKNDKSLLIADGGNNRIVEWIIGEKQGIVRAGGHGAGHHFDQFYQPMSVVADQSDTLYIADYDSDRIIRWFKNSKSGIVIIGARGSGEDKDQLNRPSQVLLDKNGNLWVNDDMNHRIQMFKIDKSACKT
;
A
#
# COMPACT_ATOMS: atom_id res chain seq x y z
N MET A 1 34.62 16.05 -22.52
CA MET A 1 33.57 15.40 -21.71
C MET A 1 34.22 14.94 -20.43
N ASP A 2 33.61 15.24 -19.28
CA ASP A 2 34.11 14.79 -17.98
C ASP A 2 34.06 13.26 -17.92
N THR A 3 35.22 12.62 -17.79
CA THR A 3 35.36 11.16 -17.74
C THR A 3 34.52 10.55 -16.63
N ALA A 4 34.32 11.27 -15.51
CA ALA A 4 33.48 10.81 -14.41
C ALA A 4 31.98 10.77 -14.79
N ALA A 5 31.49 11.78 -15.51
CA ALA A 5 30.11 11.83 -15.99
C ALA A 5 29.82 10.72 -17.02
N VAL A 6 30.81 10.39 -17.86
CA VAL A 6 30.72 9.31 -18.85
C VAL A 6 30.66 7.94 -18.16
N ILE A 7 31.51 7.69 -17.17
CA ILE A 7 31.51 6.44 -16.39
C ILE A 7 30.17 6.28 -15.65
N LEU A 8 29.68 7.35 -15.02
CA LEU A 8 28.40 7.36 -14.32
C LEU A 8 27.22 7.01 -15.23
N TYR A 9 27.17 7.63 -16.43
CA TYR A 9 26.12 7.35 -17.42
C TYR A 9 26.10 5.88 -17.84
N TYR A 10 27.26 5.31 -18.18
CA TYR A 10 27.32 3.91 -18.60
C TYR A 10 27.03 2.93 -17.47
N LEU A 11 27.40 3.25 -16.23
CA LEU A 11 27.07 2.43 -15.08
C LEU A 11 25.56 2.41 -14.81
N VAL A 12 24.90 3.58 -14.82
CA VAL A 12 23.44 3.67 -14.66
C VAL A 12 22.73 2.92 -15.81
N LYS A 13 23.18 3.12 -17.05
CA LYS A 13 22.64 2.44 -18.23
C LYS A 13 22.85 0.92 -18.17
N ALA A 14 23.99 0.44 -17.68
CA ALA A 14 24.21 -1.00 -17.52
C ALA A 14 23.26 -1.58 -16.46
N LEU A 15 23.08 -0.88 -15.35
CA LEU A 15 22.18 -1.31 -14.26
C LEU A 15 20.71 -1.30 -14.64
N SER A 16 20.28 -0.46 -15.60
CA SER A 16 18.89 -0.49 -16.08
C SER A 16 18.52 -1.77 -16.81
N TYR A 17 19.49 -2.55 -17.30
CA TYR A 17 19.25 -3.87 -17.92
C TYR A 17 19.21 -5.02 -16.91
N ILE A 18 19.55 -4.78 -15.65
CA ILE A 18 19.50 -5.79 -14.60
C ILE A 18 18.14 -5.68 -13.89
N PRO A 19 17.40 -6.78 -13.67
CA PRO A 19 16.16 -6.77 -12.90
C PRO A 19 16.37 -6.29 -11.47
N TYR A 20 15.32 -5.75 -10.87
CA TYR A 20 15.31 -5.37 -9.47
C TYR A 20 15.43 -6.59 -8.55
N TYR A 21 16.20 -6.45 -7.47
CA TYR A 21 16.25 -7.40 -6.37
C TYR A 21 15.32 -6.96 -5.23
N TRP A 22 14.36 -7.84 -4.92
CA TRP A 22 13.39 -7.67 -3.85
C TRP A 22 13.71 -8.66 -2.73
N GLY A 23 14.08 -8.14 -1.57
CA GLY A 23 14.42 -8.96 -0.43
C GLY A 23 15.41 -8.31 0.52
N TYR A 24 15.69 -8.98 1.63
CA TYR A 24 16.66 -8.49 2.59
C TYR A 24 18.05 -8.41 1.98
N VAL A 25 18.71 -7.29 2.24
CA VAL A 25 20.15 -7.15 2.10
C VAL A 25 20.70 -6.66 3.43
N THR A 26 21.91 -7.09 3.74
CA THR A 26 22.65 -6.60 4.89
C THR A 26 23.80 -5.75 4.42
N ARG A 27 23.98 -4.62 5.09
CA ARG A 27 25.13 -3.74 4.89
C ARG A 27 25.88 -3.59 6.19
N ALA A 28 27.20 -3.57 6.08
CA ALA A 28 28.07 -3.20 7.18
C ALA A 28 28.77 -1.88 6.84
N CYS A 29 28.76 -0.93 7.78
CA CYS A 29 29.56 0.28 7.65
C CYS A 29 30.03 0.79 9.01
N GLU A 30 31.03 1.67 8.96
CA GLU A 30 31.49 2.43 10.12
C GLU A 30 30.61 3.65 10.27
N LEU A 31 29.90 3.75 11.40
CA LEU A 31 29.15 4.95 11.78
C LEU A 31 29.66 5.50 13.12
N THR A 32 29.73 6.82 13.21
CA THR A 32 29.95 7.52 14.48
C THR A 32 28.71 7.45 15.38
N SER A 33 28.90 7.72 16.67
CA SER A 33 27.82 7.78 17.66
C SER A 33 26.71 8.80 17.32
N ASP A 34 27.05 9.87 16.60
CA ASP A 34 26.08 10.86 16.14
C ASP A 34 25.34 10.41 14.88
N GLU A 35 26.02 9.75 13.94
CA GLU A 35 25.38 9.16 12.76
C GLU A 35 24.39 8.06 13.15
N LEU A 36 24.72 7.25 14.16
CA LEU A 36 23.81 6.22 14.69
C LEU A 36 22.45 6.77 15.14
N LYS A 37 22.33 8.05 15.51
CA LYS A 37 21.06 8.67 15.89
C LYS A 37 20.09 8.76 14.71
N PHE A 38 20.59 8.87 13.48
CA PHE A 38 19.76 8.96 12.28
C PHE A 38 19.33 7.58 11.78
N TYR A 39 20.20 6.58 11.91
CA TYR A 39 19.99 5.21 11.41
C TYR A 39 19.33 4.30 12.45
N GLN A 40 18.12 4.65 12.92
CA GLN A 40 17.35 3.81 13.84
C GLN A 40 16.41 2.87 13.06
N PRO A 41 16.05 1.69 13.60
CA PRO A 41 14.97 0.88 13.03
C PRO A 41 13.70 1.72 12.83
N GLY A 42 13.12 1.67 11.64
CA GLY A 42 11.99 2.51 11.22
C GLY A 42 12.39 3.81 10.52
N SER A 43 13.66 4.22 10.54
CA SER A 43 14.14 5.39 9.80
C SER A 43 14.20 5.11 8.30
N LEU A 44 13.79 6.12 7.50
CA LEU A 44 14.10 6.19 6.07
C LEU A 44 15.41 6.94 5.86
N ILE A 45 16.36 6.32 5.16
CA ILE A 45 17.68 6.89 4.88
C ILE A 45 17.93 6.91 3.39
N THR A 46 18.35 8.07 2.88
CA THR A 46 18.77 8.23 1.49
C THR A 46 20.29 8.24 1.39
N TRP A 47 20.85 7.31 0.62
CA TRP A 47 22.29 7.32 0.36
C TRP A 47 22.63 8.13 -0.87
N VAL A 48 23.50 9.12 -0.72
CA VAL A 48 23.85 10.09 -1.78
C VAL A 48 24.84 9.55 -2.83
N GLN A 49 25.29 8.30 -2.70
CA GLN A 49 26.29 7.68 -3.57
C GLN A 49 25.93 6.25 -3.95
N PHE A 50 26.60 5.69 -4.96
CA PHE A 50 26.52 4.26 -5.24
C PHE A 50 26.93 3.46 -4.03
N SER A 51 26.24 2.35 -3.85
CA SER A 51 26.32 1.63 -2.61
C SER A 51 26.04 0.16 -2.89
N SER A 52 26.93 -0.74 -2.50
CA SER A 52 26.65 -2.18 -2.55
C SER A 52 26.24 -2.70 -1.17
N SER A 53 25.50 -3.80 -1.15
CA SER A 53 25.12 -4.54 0.06
C SER A 53 25.04 -6.02 -0.27
N LYS A 54 25.21 -6.88 0.74
CA LYS A 54 25.17 -8.32 0.56
C LYS A 54 23.74 -8.83 0.65
N LYS A 55 23.34 -9.72 -0.25
CA LYS A 55 22.04 -10.37 -0.19
C LYS A 55 21.88 -11.26 1.05
N GLY A 56 20.69 -11.25 1.66
CA GLY A 56 20.33 -12.14 2.78
C GLY A 56 20.35 -11.45 4.14
N LYS A 57 20.28 -12.25 5.22
CA LYS A 57 20.24 -11.76 6.61
C LYS A 57 21.57 -11.93 7.37
N GLU A 58 22.46 -12.79 6.88
CA GLU A 58 23.68 -13.19 7.58
C GLU A 58 24.86 -12.26 7.20
N ALA A 59 25.12 -11.21 7.98
CA ALA A 59 26.36 -10.43 7.83
C ALA A 59 27.39 -10.68 8.92
N HIS A 60 27.01 -11.29 10.03
CA HIS A 60 27.87 -11.30 11.21
C HIS A 60 29.15 -12.14 11.07
N ASN A 61 29.20 -13.05 10.09
CA ASN A 61 30.32 -13.98 9.89
C ASN A 61 31.08 -13.76 8.58
N ASP A 62 30.81 -12.67 7.84
CA ASP A 62 31.55 -12.37 6.62
C ASP A 62 32.90 -11.71 6.97
N PRO A 63 34.05 -12.35 6.69
CA PRO A 63 35.36 -11.81 7.03
C PRO A 63 35.60 -10.42 6.43
N MET A 64 34.96 -10.10 5.32
CA MET A 64 35.16 -8.85 4.59
C MET A 64 34.51 -7.64 5.26
N PHE A 65 33.50 -7.88 6.09
CA PHE A 65 32.76 -6.85 6.83
C PHE A 65 33.04 -6.85 8.33
N SER A 66 33.80 -7.84 8.82
CA SER A 66 34.15 -8.06 10.23
C SER A 66 34.73 -6.84 10.96
N THR A 67 35.34 -5.91 10.23
CA THR A 67 35.94 -4.69 10.77
C THR A 67 34.96 -3.55 10.97
N ARG A 68 33.69 -3.69 10.56
CA ARG A 68 32.66 -2.64 10.64
C ARG A 68 31.94 -2.65 11.98
N ASN A 69 31.74 -1.47 12.56
CA ASN A 69 31.08 -1.30 13.85
C ASN A 69 29.54 -1.36 13.79
N THR A 70 28.92 -1.25 12.61
CA THR A 70 27.46 -1.26 12.49
C THR A 70 26.97 -2.07 11.31
N TYR A 71 25.94 -2.88 11.54
CA TYR A 71 25.26 -3.69 10.54
C TYR A 71 23.80 -3.30 10.43
N PHE A 72 23.33 -3.07 9.20
CA PHE A 72 21.94 -2.75 8.88
C PHE A 72 21.35 -3.87 8.08
N GLN A 73 20.19 -4.33 8.50
CA GLN A 73 19.29 -5.05 7.62
C GLN A 73 18.35 -4.03 6.97
N ILE A 74 18.34 -4.00 5.65
CA ILE A 74 17.42 -3.21 4.85
C ILE A 74 16.68 -4.14 3.90
N TYR A 75 15.49 -3.73 3.46
CA TYR A 75 14.76 -4.46 2.42
C TYR A 75 15.00 -3.75 1.09
N SER A 76 15.70 -4.43 0.19
CA SER A 76 15.95 -3.93 -1.16
C SER A 76 14.66 -3.95 -1.97
N LEU A 77 14.37 -2.83 -2.63
CA LEU A 77 13.29 -2.68 -3.62
C LEU A 77 13.86 -2.22 -4.96
N THR A 78 14.89 -1.37 -4.92
CA THR A 78 15.53 -0.77 -6.10
C THR A 78 16.91 -1.36 -6.41
N GLY A 79 17.42 -2.27 -5.58
CA GLY A 79 18.76 -2.83 -5.75
C GLY A 79 18.88 -3.69 -7.00
N ARG A 80 20.09 -3.77 -7.57
CA ARG A 80 20.41 -4.64 -8.72
C ARG A 80 21.33 -5.75 -8.26
N PRO A 81 20.94 -7.03 -8.37
CA PRO A 81 21.84 -8.13 -8.05
C PRO A 81 22.92 -8.20 -9.12
N ILE A 82 24.16 -7.92 -8.74
CA ILE A 82 25.29 -7.86 -9.68
C ILE A 82 26.20 -9.08 -9.58
N LYS A 83 25.80 -10.12 -8.84
CA LYS A 83 26.57 -11.36 -8.65
C LYS A 83 27.14 -11.95 -9.94
N GLN A 84 26.36 -11.96 -11.02
CA GLN A 84 26.79 -12.52 -12.33
C GLN A 84 27.79 -11.64 -13.08
N PHE A 85 27.97 -10.40 -12.64
CA PHE A 85 28.81 -9.38 -13.27
C PHE A 85 29.95 -8.91 -12.36
N SER A 86 29.99 -9.36 -11.11
CA SER A 86 31.00 -9.01 -10.12
C SER A 86 32.22 -9.91 -10.23
N ASN A 87 33.41 -9.36 -10.02
CA ASN A 87 34.65 -10.12 -9.87
C ASN A 87 34.66 -10.95 -8.57
N PHE A 88 33.72 -10.69 -7.65
CA PHE A 88 33.56 -11.38 -6.37
C PHE A 88 32.14 -11.94 -6.21
N PRO A 89 31.75 -12.97 -6.99
CA PRO A 89 30.38 -13.50 -7.00
C PRO A 89 29.92 -14.07 -5.66
N ASN A 90 30.86 -14.42 -4.77
CA ASN A 90 30.56 -14.93 -3.42
C ASN A 90 30.03 -13.85 -2.46
N GLU A 91 30.21 -12.58 -2.80
CA GLU A 91 29.67 -11.46 -2.03
C GLU A 91 28.15 -11.32 -2.22
N ASP A 92 27.59 -11.92 -3.27
CA ASP A 92 26.17 -11.84 -3.63
C ASP A 92 25.65 -10.39 -3.56
N GLU A 93 26.42 -9.49 -4.19
CA GLU A 93 26.21 -8.06 -4.09
C GLU A 93 24.93 -7.60 -4.77
N VAL A 94 24.27 -6.67 -4.11
CA VAL A 94 23.16 -5.88 -4.59
C VAL A 94 23.62 -4.42 -4.64
N LEU A 95 23.67 -3.86 -5.84
CA LEU A 95 24.11 -2.49 -6.09
C LEU A 95 22.91 -1.54 -6.12
N PHE A 96 23.04 -0.40 -5.45
CA PHE A 96 22.05 0.66 -5.42
C PHE A 96 22.57 1.92 -6.09
N LEU A 97 21.68 2.59 -6.82
CA LEU A 97 21.96 3.88 -7.43
C LEU A 97 22.09 4.97 -6.35
N PRO A 98 22.81 6.07 -6.63
CA PRO A 98 22.79 7.26 -5.80
C PRO A 98 21.35 7.73 -5.55
N HIS A 99 21.13 8.31 -4.38
CA HIS A 99 19.84 8.76 -3.86
C HIS A 99 18.79 7.67 -3.69
N SER A 100 19.19 6.41 -3.60
CA SER A 100 18.29 5.34 -3.17
C SER A 100 17.92 5.52 -1.70
N THR A 101 16.62 5.41 -1.40
CA THR A 101 16.07 5.52 -0.04
C THR A 101 15.76 4.13 0.50
N PHE A 102 16.11 3.90 1.76
CA PHE A 102 16.01 2.60 2.43
C PHE A 102 15.31 2.73 3.76
N LEU A 103 14.43 1.77 4.05
CA LEU A 103 13.92 1.55 5.40
C LEU A 103 14.93 0.70 6.19
N VAL A 104 15.38 1.23 7.32
CA VAL A 104 16.20 0.46 8.28
C VAL A 104 15.28 -0.49 9.03
N PHE A 105 15.39 -1.80 8.77
CA PHE A 105 14.57 -2.81 9.44
C PHE A 105 15.16 -3.23 10.78
N ASN A 106 16.46 -3.49 10.81
CA ASN A 106 17.19 -3.82 12.03
C ASN A 106 18.56 -3.17 11.98
N ARG A 107 19.10 -2.85 13.16
CA ARG A 107 20.46 -2.36 13.34
C ARG A 107 21.14 -3.07 14.49
N GLU A 108 22.30 -3.65 14.20
CA GLU A 108 23.21 -4.21 15.20
C GLU A 108 24.45 -3.31 15.28
N VAL A 109 24.80 -2.88 16.48
CA VAL A 109 25.99 -2.05 16.75
C VAL A 109 26.96 -2.92 17.55
N ASN A 110 28.14 -3.13 17.00
CA ASN A 110 29.22 -3.82 17.68
C ASN A 110 29.87 -2.81 18.63
N VAL A 111 29.54 -2.90 19.92
CA VAL A 111 30.11 -2.04 20.95
C VAL A 111 31.47 -2.63 21.35
N ASP A 112 32.53 -2.04 20.80
CA ASP A 112 33.94 -2.21 21.18
C ASP A 112 34.47 -3.67 21.27
N GLY A 113 35.21 -4.09 20.24
CA GLY A 113 36.56 -4.64 20.42
C GLY A 113 36.81 -5.84 21.34
N GLN A 114 35.81 -6.62 21.78
CA GLN A 114 36.02 -7.90 22.47
C GLN A 114 34.92 -8.92 22.15
N SER A 115 35.18 -9.75 21.15
CA SER A 115 35.23 -11.19 21.38
C SER A 115 36.10 -11.86 20.31
N ASN A 116 37.42 -11.77 20.50
CA ASN A 116 38.18 -13.01 20.38
C ASN A 116 37.83 -13.82 21.63
N CYS A 117 36.92 -14.77 21.47
CA CYS A 117 36.95 -15.99 22.27
C CYS A 117 37.16 -17.15 21.30
N ASP A 118 38.21 -17.05 20.48
CA ASP A 118 39.02 -18.23 20.22
C ASP A 118 40.20 -18.15 21.19
N GLU A 119 40.18 -18.98 22.22
CA GLU A 119 41.33 -19.82 22.55
C GLU A 119 41.02 -20.76 23.72
N ARG A 120 41.41 -22.00 23.49
CA ARG A 120 41.73 -23.01 24.49
C ARG A 120 42.38 -22.37 25.72
N CYS A 121 41.75 -22.54 26.88
CA CYS A 121 42.49 -22.70 28.12
C CYS A 121 42.38 -24.17 28.53
N ASP A 122 43.30 -24.93 27.96
CA ASP A 122 43.82 -26.15 28.55
C ASP A 122 44.57 -25.78 29.85
N ASN A 123 44.72 -26.76 30.72
CA ASN A 123 45.27 -26.69 32.06
C ASN A 123 46.57 -25.88 32.21
N SER A 124 46.63 -24.92 33.16
CA SER A 124 47.70 -24.85 34.19
C SER A 124 47.61 -23.59 35.07
N SER A 125 47.52 -23.81 36.39
CA SER A 125 48.13 -23.04 37.50
C SER A 125 48.68 -21.63 37.28
N SER A 126 48.21 -20.64 38.05
CA SER A 126 48.99 -19.97 39.12
C SER A 126 48.33 -18.66 39.60
N TYR A 127 48.35 -18.47 40.93
CA TYR A 127 48.18 -17.23 41.69
C TYR A 127 48.82 -15.99 41.02
N ASP A 128 48.23 -14.79 41.11
CA ASP A 128 48.54 -13.84 42.19
C ASP A 128 47.82 -12.48 42.09
N MET A 129 47.83 -11.80 43.24
CA MET A 129 47.22 -10.53 43.62
C MET A 129 47.66 -9.29 42.81
N CYS A 130 46.82 -8.25 42.79
CA CYS A 130 47.29 -6.86 42.82
C CYS A 130 46.33 -5.94 43.57
N SER A 131 46.89 -5.29 44.60
CA SER A 131 46.30 -4.42 45.60
C SER A 131 46.45 -2.93 45.26
N SER A 132 45.56 -2.12 45.84
CA SER A 132 45.75 -0.75 46.35
C SER A 132 46.24 0.38 45.42
N ASN A 133 45.34 1.36 45.23
CA ASN A 133 45.54 2.82 45.29
C ASN A 133 46.69 3.47 44.50
N VAL A 134 46.38 4.04 43.33
CA VAL A 134 46.62 5.47 42.98
C VAL A 134 45.48 5.92 42.06
N GLY A 135 44.84 7.03 42.39
CA GLY A 135 43.60 7.49 41.74
C GLY A 135 43.79 8.10 40.35
N CYS A 136 42.77 7.90 39.52
CA CYS A 136 42.27 8.92 38.60
C CYS A 136 40.81 9.16 38.99
N GLY A 137 40.50 10.41 39.28
CA GLY A 137 39.31 10.83 40.00
C GLY A 137 38.00 10.59 39.25
N CYS A 138 37.00 10.15 39.99
CA CYS A 138 35.61 10.43 39.68
C CYS A 138 35.33 11.89 40.04
N LEU A 139 35.00 12.72 39.05
CA LEU A 139 34.14 13.87 39.26
C LEU A 139 32.75 13.54 38.67
N PRO A 140 31.68 13.76 39.42
CA PRO A 140 30.34 13.30 39.08
C PRO A 140 29.68 14.29 38.13
N LEU A 141 29.28 13.84 36.94
CA LEU A 141 28.22 14.49 36.18
C LEU A 141 27.00 13.59 36.24
N SER A 142 25.94 14.16 36.81
CA SER A 142 24.63 13.57 37.07
C SER A 142 24.13 12.72 35.89
N SER A 143 23.95 11.43 36.13
CA SER A 143 23.29 10.51 35.21
C SER A 143 21.77 10.72 35.22
N LYS A 144 21.33 11.86 34.67
CA LYS A 144 19.98 12.02 34.13
C LYS A 144 20.10 12.18 32.61
N ASN A 145 20.02 11.05 31.90
CA ASN A 145 19.43 10.88 30.57
C ASN A 145 19.93 9.58 29.94
N LYS A 146 19.36 8.46 30.39
CA LYS A 146 19.14 7.31 29.52
C LYS A 146 17.77 7.53 28.88
N THR A 147 17.72 8.11 27.69
CA THR A 147 16.48 8.14 26.90
C THR A 147 16.28 6.76 26.28
N SER A 148 15.59 5.89 27.03
CA SER A 148 14.88 4.75 26.45
C SER A 148 13.56 5.31 25.93
N ALA A 149 13.34 5.29 24.62
CA ALA A 149 12.06 5.71 24.05
C ALA A 149 11.06 4.55 24.20
N CYS A 150 10.21 4.64 25.23
CA CYS A 150 8.97 3.88 25.32
C CYS A 150 7.95 4.51 24.38
N VAL A 151 7.48 3.75 23.38
CA VAL A 151 6.32 4.10 22.59
C VAL A 151 5.07 3.71 23.39
N PHE A 152 4.24 4.70 23.72
CA PHE A 152 2.96 4.49 24.40
C PHE A 152 1.97 3.79 23.47
N LEU A 153 1.58 2.56 23.83
CA LEU A 153 0.43 1.86 23.26
C LEU A 153 -0.78 2.09 24.19
N HIS A 154 -1.87 2.66 23.67
CA HIS A 154 -3.16 2.70 24.34
C HIS A 154 -3.98 1.46 23.94
N VAL A 155 -4.31 0.59 24.89
CA VAL A 155 -5.33 -0.47 24.73
C VAL A 155 -6.10 -0.62 26.05
N PRO A 156 -7.45 -0.54 26.08
CA PRO A 156 -8.24 -0.77 27.29
C PRO A 156 -8.58 -2.26 27.48
N CYS A 157 -8.62 -2.70 28.74
CA CYS A 157 -8.91 -4.08 29.14
C CYS A 157 -10.06 -4.10 30.16
N SER A 158 -11.09 -4.92 29.95
CA SER A 158 -12.00 -5.31 31.03
C SER A 158 -12.68 -6.66 30.76
N GLN A 159 -12.70 -7.49 31.82
CA GLN A 159 -13.45 -8.74 32.02
C GLN A 159 -12.89 -10.01 31.36
N VAL A 160 -12.14 -10.84 32.11
CA VAL A 160 -12.62 -12.14 32.65
C VAL A 160 -11.72 -12.56 33.82
N THR A 161 -12.40 -12.95 34.89
CA THR A 161 -11.94 -13.50 36.16
C THR A 161 -11.81 -15.02 36.12
N SER A 162 -10.70 -15.51 36.67
CA SER A 162 -10.41 -16.86 37.19
C SER A 162 -10.03 -17.98 36.21
N CYS A 163 -8.89 -18.62 36.52
CA CYS A 163 -8.34 -19.82 35.91
C CYS A 163 -8.50 -21.03 36.86
N ALA A 164 -8.68 -22.22 36.28
CA ALA A 164 -8.35 -23.51 36.88
C ALA A 164 -7.93 -24.45 35.73
N SER A 165 -6.61 -24.72 35.60
CA SER A 165 -5.92 -25.99 35.89
C SER A 165 -6.39 -27.16 34.98
N ASP A 166 -5.61 -27.71 34.06
CA ASP A 166 -4.20 -28.11 34.16
C ASP A 166 -3.50 -28.17 32.77
N ASN A 167 -2.17 -28.02 32.82
CA ASN A 167 -1.16 -28.11 31.74
C ASN A 167 -1.06 -26.92 30.76
N GLU A 168 0.20 -26.51 30.53
CA GLU A 168 0.71 -25.47 29.60
C GLU A 168 0.90 -24.03 30.15
N THR A 169 2.12 -23.54 29.91
CA THR A 169 2.60 -22.13 29.85
C THR A 169 1.70 -21.02 30.42
N CYS A 170 2.03 -20.53 31.62
CA CYS A 170 1.50 -19.28 32.15
C CYS A 170 2.10 -18.07 31.40
N TYR A 171 1.30 -17.40 30.57
CA TYR A 171 1.48 -15.98 30.25
C TYR A 171 0.78 -15.16 31.35
N GLN A 172 1.54 -14.37 32.12
CA GLN A 172 0.96 -13.30 32.94
C GLN A 172 0.97 -11.99 32.14
N PRO A 173 -0.12 -11.21 32.11
CA PRO A 173 -0.07 -9.85 31.62
C PRO A 173 0.64 -8.98 32.67
N ASN A 174 1.67 -8.25 32.24
CA ASN A 174 2.54 -7.34 32.99
C ASN A 174 3.87 -7.89 33.52
N TYR A 175 4.33 -9.04 33.04
CA TYR A 175 5.75 -9.41 33.10
C TYR A 175 6.23 -9.87 31.72
N ILE A 176 7.38 -9.35 31.26
CA ILE A 176 8.13 -9.92 30.14
C ILE A 176 9.23 -10.79 30.74
N CYS A 177 9.17 -12.11 30.55
CA CYS A 177 10.33 -12.97 30.75
C CYS A 177 11.18 -12.97 29.48
N VAL A 178 12.32 -12.28 29.50
CA VAL A 178 13.28 -12.27 28.40
C VAL A 178 14.09 -13.56 28.44
N ASN A 179 13.89 -14.43 27.45
CA ASN A 179 14.40 -15.79 27.48
C ASN A 179 15.87 -15.93 27.03
N HIS A 180 16.76 -14.97 27.32
CA HIS A 180 18.17 -15.03 26.87
C HIS A 180 19.26 -14.56 27.85
N PHE A 181 18.95 -14.27 29.12
CA PHE A 181 20.01 -14.04 30.12
C PHE A 181 19.72 -14.79 31.42
N ARG A 182 20.55 -15.80 31.72
CA ARG A 182 20.60 -16.47 33.03
C ARG A 182 21.74 -15.85 33.83
N CYS A 183 21.42 -15.23 34.97
CA CYS A 183 22.39 -14.95 36.03
C CYS A 183 22.06 -15.86 37.22
N GLN A 184 22.94 -16.83 37.52
CA GLN A 184 22.86 -17.77 38.64
C GLN A 184 21.48 -18.42 38.90
N ASN A 185 20.80 -18.90 37.84
CA ASN A 185 19.64 -19.80 37.92
C ASN A 185 18.39 -19.30 38.69
N LYS A 186 18.10 -17.99 38.74
CA LYS A 186 16.76 -17.47 39.12
C LYS A 186 16.29 -16.31 38.23
N PRO A 187 15.00 -16.24 37.86
CA PRO A 187 14.45 -15.11 37.10
C PRO A 187 14.30 -13.85 37.99
N LEU A 188 14.71 -12.70 37.46
CA LEU A 188 14.53 -11.38 38.09
C LEU A 188 13.18 -10.78 37.67
N CYS A 189 12.32 -10.47 38.65
CA CYS A 189 11.05 -9.76 38.47
C CYS A 189 11.08 -8.48 39.33
N TYR A 190 10.63 -7.34 38.79
CA TYR A 190 10.55 -6.06 39.54
C TYR A 190 9.11 -5.49 39.56
N PRO A 191 8.64 -4.93 40.69
CA PRO A 191 7.30 -4.33 40.81
C PRO A 191 7.29 -2.82 40.50
N MET A 192 6.20 -2.32 39.90
CA MET A 192 5.91 -0.87 39.81
C MET A 192 4.92 -0.46 40.91
N GLN A 193 5.32 0.44 41.81
CA GLN A 193 4.43 1.17 42.73
C GLN A 193 3.98 2.49 42.08
N MET A 194 2.67 2.74 42.05
CA MET A 194 2.07 4.03 41.69
C MET A 194 1.56 4.71 42.96
N THR A 195 1.85 6.00 43.14
CA THR A 195 1.25 6.84 44.19
C THR A 195 0.08 7.64 43.61
N ALA A 196 -1.05 7.64 44.35
CA ALA A 196 -2.31 8.36 44.11
C ALA A 196 -2.10 9.91 44.09
N ASP A 197 -2.97 10.78 43.59
CA ASP A 197 -4.43 10.87 43.55
C ASP A 197 -4.84 11.85 42.43
N VAL A 198 -5.73 11.46 41.49
CA VAL A 198 -6.72 12.36 40.85
C VAL A 198 -7.90 11.49 40.38
N MET A 199 -9.07 11.69 40.99
CA MET A 199 -10.33 11.03 40.60
C MET A 199 -10.92 11.68 39.35
N CYS A 200 -11.27 10.87 38.34
CA CYS A 200 -12.14 11.25 37.21
C CYS A 200 -13.43 10.41 37.24
N PRO A 201 -14.58 10.98 36.85
CA PRO A 201 -15.91 10.36 36.99
C PRO A 201 -16.10 9.15 36.06
N SER A 202 -16.91 8.20 36.50
CA SER A 202 -17.19 6.91 35.86
C SER A 202 -17.84 7.04 34.47
N ILE A 203 -17.22 6.38 33.47
CA ILE A 203 -17.77 6.20 32.12
C ILE A 203 -18.68 4.94 32.11
N PRO A 204 -19.84 4.96 31.42
CA PRO A 204 -20.74 3.81 31.32
C PRO A 204 -20.05 2.64 30.61
N THR A 205 -20.16 1.43 31.18
CA THR A 205 -19.69 0.18 30.58
C THR A 205 -20.63 -0.25 29.46
N THR A 206 -20.37 0.21 28.24
CA THR A 206 -20.81 -0.50 27.03
C THR A 206 -19.66 -1.37 26.56
N THR A 207 -19.83 -2.68 26.65
CA THR A 207 -19.01 -3.67 25.94
C THR A 207 -18.79 -3.22 24.50
N PRO A 208 -17.56 -3.24 23.96
CA PRO A 208 -17.36 -3.00 22.54
C PRO A 208 -18.16 -4.05 21.78
N SER A 209 -19.18 -3.57 21.06
CA SER A 209 -19.88 -4.34 20.04
C SER A 209 -18.83 -4.90 19.08
N PRO A 210 -18.96 -6.15 18.59
CA PRO A 210 -18.05 -6.68 17.59
C PRO A 210 -17.97 -5.67 16.44
N ILE A 211 -16.74 -5.31 16.08
CA ILE A 211 -16.46 -4.50 14.90
C ILE A 211 -17.18 -5.22 13.74
N PRO A 212 -18.04 -4.54 12.97
CA PRO A 212 -18.56 -5.13 11.74
C PRO A 212 -17.38 -5.57 10.87
N ASP A 213 -17.36 -6.84 10.51
CA ASP A 213 -16.32 -7.49 9.71
C ASP A 213 -16.31 -6.91 8.28
N ASP A 214 -15.39 -6.00 7.96
CA ASP A 214 -14.85 -5.94 6.60
C ASP A 214 -13.68 -6.88 6.39
N GLY A 215 -13.05 -7.35 7.47
CA GLY A 215 -12.28 -8.59 7.47
C GLY A 215 -10.99 -8.62 6.65
N ILE A 216 -10.42 -7.48 6.24
CA ILE A 216 -9.09 -7.44 5.59
C ILE A 216 -8.04 -6.93 6.58
N CYS A 217 -7.33 -7.84 7.23
CA CYS A 217 -6.29 -7.48 8.20
C CYS A 217 -5.10 -6.75 7.53
N ALA A 218 -4.26 -6.09 8.33
CA ALA A 218 -3.06 -5.41 7.84
C ALA A 218 -2.07 -6.35 7.14
N ASP A 219 -1.95 -7.59 7.61
CA ASP A 219 -1.03 -8.61 7.08
C ASP A 219 -1.57 -9.37 5.85
N ALA A 220 -2.81 -9.09 5.43
CA ALA A 220 -3.40 -9.70 4.24
C ALA A 220 -2.60 -9.32 2.98
N LYS A 221 -2.43 -10.29 2.09
CA LYS A 221 -1.74 -10.14 0.81
C LYS A 221 -2.64 -10.53 -0.33
N TRP A 222 -2.26 -10.17 -1.54
CA TRP A 222 -2.93 -10.64 -2.75
C TRP A 222 -2.00 -11.55 -3.55
N SER A 223 -2.59 -12.44 -4.35
CA SER A 223 -1.84 -13.25 -5.28
C SER A 223 -0.97 -12.37 -6.17
N THR A 224 0.24 -12.83 -6.50
CA THR A 224 1.14 -12.09 -7.39
C THR A 224 0.68 -12.18 -8.85
N GLU A 225 0.09 -13.31 -9.23
CA GLU A 225 -0.52 -13.51 -10.54
C GLU A 225 -2.02 -13.21 -10.48
N GLY A 226 -2.49 -12.48 -11.48
CA GLY A 226 -3.91 -12.22 -11.72
C GLY A 226 -4.58 -13.39 -12.44
N ILE A 227 -5.87 -13.54 -12.18
CA ILE A 227 -6.78 -14.41 -12.92
C ILE A 227 -7.55 -13.52 -13.88
N THR A 228 -7.43 -13.76 -15.18
CA THR A 228 -8.21 -13.03 -16.19
C THR A 228 -9.69 -13.40 -16.09
N MET A 229 -10.52 -12.43 -15.75
CA MET A 229 -11.96 -12.61 -15.55
C MET A 229 -12.78 -12.20 -16.77
N ALA A 230 -12.27 -11.28 -17.60
CA ALA A 230 -12.82 -10.90 -18.89
C ALA A 230 -11.70 -10.41 -19.83
N GLY A 231 -11.88 -10.58 -21.13
CA GLY A 231 -10.88 -10.23 -22.14
C GLY A 231 -9.67 -11.18 -22.14
N GLY A 232 -8.49 -10.65 -22.48
CA GLY A 232 -7.24 -11.42 -22.54
C GLY A 232 -7.11 -12.37 -23.74
N ASN A 233 -8.08 -12.39 -24.66
CA ASN A 233 -8.05 -13.14 -25.93
C ASN A 233 -7.63 -12.25 -27.12
N GLY A 234 -6.78 -11.26 -26.84
CA GLY A 234 -6.42 -10.19 -27.77
C GLY A 234 -7.47 -9.07 -27.85
N MET A 235 -7.04 -7.94 -28.41
CA MET A 235 -7.89 -6.79 -28.70
C MET A 235 -8.90 -7.14 -29.80
N GLY A 236 -10.18 -6.88 -29.58
CA GLY A 236 -11.21 -7.14 -30.59
C GLY A 236 -12.64 -6.99 -30.09
N ALA A 237 -13.60 -7.30 -30.95
CA ALA A 237 -15.03 -7.07 -30.72
C ALA A 237 -15.84 -8.36 -30.46
N GLU A 238 -15.20 -9.54 -30.47
CA GLU A 238 -15.86 -10.78 -30.06
C GLU A 238 -16.28 -10.71 -28.59
N LEU A 239 -17.26 -11.51 -28.16
CA LEU A 239 -17.77 -11.47 -26.78
C LEU A 239 -16.80 -12.04 -25.73
N ASN A 240 -15.66 -12.58 -26.15
CA ASN A 240 -14.55 -12.98 -25.27
C ASN A 240 -13.34 -12.04 -25.40
N GLN A 241 -13.46 -10.96 -26.17
CA GLN A 241 -12.43 -9.93 -26.39
C GLN A 241 -12.92 -8.58 -25.85
N LEU A 242 -11.96 -7.70 -25.58
CA LEU A 242 -12.20 -6.31 -25.18
C LEU A 242 -11.32 -5.39 -26.04
N HIS A 243 -11.66 -4.11 -26.09
CA HIS A 243 -10.90 -3.07 -26.77
C HIS A 243 -10.92 -1.81 -25.91
N PHE A 244 -9.80 -1.55 -25.23
CA PHE A 244 -9.61 -0.47 -24.25
C PHE A 244 -10.80 -0.33 -23.29
N PRO A 245 -11.04 -1.33 -22.43
CA PRO A 245 -12.08 -1.26 -21.43
C PRO A 245 -11.81 -0.09 -20.47
N SER A 246 -12.81 0.75 -20.23
CA SER A 246 -12.63 2.02 -19.48
C SER A 246 -13.14 1.97 -18.05
N GLY A 247 -14.01 1.01 -17.73
CA GLY A 247 -14.64 0.90 -16.43
C GLY A 247 -15.27 -0.48 -16.22
N ILE A 248 -15.46 -0.83 -14.96
CA ILE A 248 -16.02 -2.09 -14.49
C ILE A 248 -16.97 -1.86 -13.32
N PHE A 249 -17.96 -2.74 -13.20
CA PHE A 249 -18.85 -2.82 -12.03
C PHE A 249 -19.06 -4.28 -11.66
N LEU A 250 -19.12 -4.57 -10.35
CA LEU A 250 -19.43 -5.89 -9.81
C LEU A 250 -20.77 -5.83 -9.08
N ASP A 251 -21.68 -6.74 -9.41
CA ASP A 251 -22.90 -6.92 -8.62
C ASP A 251 -22.70 -7.88 -7.43
N ASP A 252 -23.70 -8.00 -6.57
CA ASP A 252 -23.67 -8.83 -5.36
C ASP A 252 -23.40 -10.33 -5.64
N ASP A 253 -23.71 -10.78 -6.86
CA ASP A 253 -23.49 -12.15 -7.35
C ASP A 253 -22.10 -12.34 -7.99
N LEU A 254 -21.25 -11.30 -7.96
CA LEU A 254 -19.95 -11.26 -8.63
C LEU A 254 -20.04 -11.39 -10.16
N ASN A 255 -21.15 -10.97 -10.76
CA ASN A 255 -21.17 -10.74 -12.19
C ASN A 255 -20.46 -9.42 -12.50
N LEU A 256 -19.61 -9.47 -13.52
CA LEU A 256 -18.78 -8.36 -13.95
C LEU A 256 -19.42 -7.66 -15.15
N TYR A 257 -19.69 -6.37 -15.03
CA TYR A 257 -20.09 -5.51 -16.14
C TYR A 257 -18.85 -4.73 -16.57
N VAL A 258 -18.47 -4.86 -17.84
CA VAL A 258 -17.30 -4.18 -18.41
C VAL A 258 -17.78 -3.16 -19.43
N VAL A 259 -17.34 -1.92 -19.24
CA VAL A 259 -17.46 -0.86 -20.22
C VAL A 259 -16.34 -1.06 -21.25
N ASP A 260 -16.69 -1.63 -22.39
CA ASP A 260 -15.77 -1.93 -23.47
C ASP A 260 -15.71 -0.72 -24.42
N GLY A 261 -14.94 0.28 -24.00
CA GLY A 261 -15.05 1.67 -24.44
C GLY A 261 -14.91 1.85 -25.96
N PHE A 262 -13.91 1.22 -26.58
CA PHE A 262 -13.69 1.35 -28.03
C PHE A 262 -14.55 0.41 -28.86
N ASN A 263 -15.25 -0.55 -28.23
CA ASN A 263 -16.30 -1.33 -28.88
C ASN A 263 -17.70 -0.74 -28.65
N HIS A 264 -17.81 0.41 -27.98
CA HIS A 264 -19.06 1.15 -27.83
C HIS A 264 -20.19 0.31 -27.20
N ARG A 265 -19.84 -0.48 -26.18
CA ARG A 265 -20.75 -1.44 -25.55
C ARG A 265 -20.47 -1.63 -24.07
N VAL A 266 -21.45 -2.19 -23.38
CA VAL A 266 -21.27 -2.81 -22.06
C VAL A 266 -21.55 -4.29 -22.20
N VAL A 267 -20.62 -5.11 -21.71
CA VAL A 267 -20.72 -6.56 -21.76
C VAL A 267 -20.65 -7.12 -20.34
N LYS A 268 -21.55 -8.06 -20.04
CA LYS A 268 -21.67 -8.70 -18.74
C LYS A 268 -21.04 -10.10 -18.78
N TRP A 269 -20.13 -10.40 -17.86
CA TRP A 269 -19.62 -11.75 -17.61
C TRP A 269 -20.23 -12.28 -16.31
N ASN A 270 -20.94 -13.39 -16.40
CA ASN A 270 -21.36 -14.12 -15.21
C ASN A 270 -20.13 -14.80 -14.58
N HIS A 271 -20.16 -15.00 -13.26
CA HIS A 271 -19.05 -15.60 -12.54
C HIS A 271 -18.66 -16.97 -13.12
N GLY A 272 -17.40 -17.09 -13.58
CA GLY A 272 -16.84 -18.30 -14.19
C GLY A 272 -17.08 -18.46 -15.70
N SER A 273 -17.79 -17.53 -16.36
CA SER A 273 -17.96 -17.54 -17.81
C SER A 273 -16.68 -17.12 -18.55
N SER A 274 -16.38 -17.80 -19.66
CA SER A 274 -15.27 -17.42 -20.57
C SER A 274 -15.68 -16.44 -21.68
N VAL A 275 -16.98 -16.19 -21.83
CA VAL A 275 -17.58 -15.33 -22.84
C VAL A 275 -18.64 -14.45 -22.15
N GLY A 276 -18.72 -13.19 -22.56
CA GLY A 276 -19.67 -12.22 -22.05
C GLY A 276 -20.99 -12.20 -22.81
N GLU A 277 -21.94 -11.46 -22.26
CA GLU A 277 -23.25 -11.17 -22.84
C GLU A 277 -23.35 -9.67 -23.10
N LEU A 278 -23.71 -9.28 -24.33
CA LEU A 278 -23.95 -7.87 -24.65
C LEU A 278 -25.20 -7.37 -23.91
N VAL A 279 -25.04 -6.38 -23.04
CA VAL A 279 -26.14 -5.84 -22.21
C VAL A 279 -26.51 -4.39 -22.51
N ALA A 280 -25.61 -3.62 -23.16
CA ALA A 280 -25.93 -2.30 -23.70
C ALA A 280 -25.01 -1.94 -24.88
N GLY A 281 -25.50 -1.10 -25.80
CA GLY A 281 -24.74 -0.65 -26.97
C GLY A 281 -24.45 -1.76 -27.99
N GLY A 282 -23.29 -1.67 -28.64
CA GLY A 282 -22.84 -2.64 -29.66
C GLY A 282 -23.40 -2.41 -31.08
N ASN A 283 -24.20 -1.36 -31.28
CA ASN A 283 -24.76 -0.98 -32.60
C ASN A 283 -23.94 0.13 -33.28
N GLY A 284 -22.62 0.09 -33.09
CA GLY A 284 -21.66 1.10 -33.52
C GLY A 284 -21.65 2.36 -32.64
N GLU A 285 -20.66 3.20 -32.87
CA GLU A 285 -20.52 4.51 -32.23
C GLU A 285 -21.71 5.43 -32.57
N GLY A 286 -22.26 6.12 -31.57
CA GLY A 286 -23.18 7.23 -31.81
C GLY A 286 -24.12 7.54 -30.65
N ASN A 287 -25.05 8.46 -30.92
CA ASN A 287 -25.97 9.00 -29.92
C ASN A 287 -27.40 8.46 -30.00
N ARG A 288 -27.69 7.47 -30.86
CA ARG A 288 -29.00 6.82 -30.86
C ARG A 288 -29.26 6.09 -29.54
N THR A 289 -30.52 5.80 -29.23
CA THR A 289 -30.92 5.12 -27.98
C THR A 289 -30.38 3.69 -27.90
N ASP A 290 -30.04 3.07 -29.01
CA ASP A 290 -29.44 1.74 -29.12
C ASP A 290 -27.90 1.77 -29.24
N GLN A 291 -27.27 2.95 -29.16
CA GLN A 291 -25.82 3.16 -29.33
C GLN A 291 -25.17 3.78 -28.08
N LEU A 292 -23.87 3.57 -27.97
CA LEU A 292 -23.00 4.26 -27.01
C LEU A 292 -21.86 4.96 -27.77
N HIS A 293 -21.28 6.00 -27.17
CA HIS A 293 -20.16 6.74 -27.75
C HIS A 293 -19.00 6.83 -26.75
N TYR A 294 -17.95 6.01 -26.94
CA TYR A 294 -16.83 5.84 -26.01
C TYR A 294 -17.26 5.84 -24.54
N PRO A 295 -18.13 4.89 -24.14
CA PRO A 295 -18.59 4.85 -22.76
C PRO A 295 -17.40 4.73 -21.81
N LYS A 296 -17.51 5.32 -20.62
CA LYS A 296 -16.43 5.50 -19.64
C LYS A 296 -16.71 4.76 -18.34
N GLY A 297 -17.84 5.06 -17.70
CA GLY A 297 -18.25 4.46 -16.43
C GLY A 297 -19.62 3.79 -16.48
N VAL A 298 -19.86 2.85 -15.57
CA VAL A 298 -21.14 2.16 -15.41
C VAL A 298 -21.40 1.85 -13.94
N THR A 299 -22.65 2.00 -13.52
CA THR A 299 -23.14 1.44 -12.25
C THR A 299 -24.47 0.74 -12.45
N VAL A 300 -24.76 -0.28 -11.66
CA VAL A 300 -25.99 -1.08 -11.80
C VAL A 300 -26.77 -1.05 -10.49
N ALA A 301 -28.02 -0.60 -10.57
CA ALA A 301 -28.94 -0.61 -9.44
C ALA A 301 -29.39 -2.04 -9.09
N LYS A 302 -29.90 -2.26 -7.87
CA LYS A 302 -30.33 -3.59 -7.39
C LYS A 302 -31.40 -4.28 -8.24
N ASN A 303 -32.20 -3.51 -8.98
CA ASN A 303 -33.20 -4.03 -9.91
C ASN A 303 -32.61 -4.44 -11.28
N GLY A 304 -31.31 -4.21 -11.51
CA GLY A 304 -30.60 -4.47 -12.76
C GLY A 304 -30.61 -3.32 -13.76
N THR A 305 -31.16 -2.15 -13.41
CA THR A 305 -31.08 -0.95 -14.25
C THR A 305 -29.64 -0.42 -14.23
N MET A 306 -29.05 -0.22 -15.40
CA MET A 306 -27.70 0.33 -15.56
C MET A 306 -27.75 1.84 -15.79
N TYR A 307 -26.77 2.55 -15.24
CA TYR A 307 -26.48 3.94 -15.59
C TYR A 307 -25.11 4.01 -16.22
N ILE A 308 -25.03 4.53 -17.44
CA ILE A 308 -23.82 4.47 -18.27
C ILE A 308 -23.41 5.88 -18.67
N CYS A 309 -22.13 6.18 -18.48
CA CYS A 309 -21.50 7.42 -18.92
C CYS A 309 -20.92 7.25 -20.32
N ASP A 310 -21.37 8.04 -21.29
CA ASP A 310 -20.83 8.08 -22.67
C ASP A 310 -20.62 9.52 -23.18
N GLY A 311 -20.36 10.43 -22.24
CA GLY A 311 -20.50 11.88 -22.44
C GLY A 311 -21.92 12.39 -22.17
N ARG A 312 -22.90 11.49 -22.22
CA ARG A 312 -24.24 11.65 -21.60
C ARG A 312 -24.32 10.73 -20.39
N LEU A 313 -25.38 10.87 -19.61
CA LEU A 313 -25.78 9.83 -18.66
C LEU A 313 -27.01 9.13 -19.21
N LEU A 314 -26.89 7.85 -19.51
CA LEU A 314 -27.96 7.00 -20.03
C LEU A 314 -28.48 6.07 -18.95
N ARG A 315 -29.78 5.81 -18.96
CA ARG A 315 -30.42 4.75 -18.16
C ARG A 315 -30.77 3.59 -19.07
N TRP A 316 -30.32 2.39 -18.74
CA TRP A 316 -30.61 1.17 -19.49
C TRP A 316 -31.32 0.16 -18.59
N GLU A 317 -32.59 -0.11 -18.85
CA GLU A 317 -33.33 -1.10 -18.06
C GLU A 317 -32.80 -2.52 -18.33
N LYS A 318 -32.96 -3.40 -17.34
CA LYS A 318 -32.53 -4.80 -17.47
C LYS A 318 -33.17 -5.44 -18.71
N ASN A 319 -32.35 -6.08 -19.54
CA ASN A 319 -32.74 -6.72 -20.81
C ASN A 319 -33.30 -5.76 -21.89
N ALA A 320 -33.20 -4.45 -21.71
CA ALA A 320 -33.63 -3.50 -22.73
C ALA A 320 -32.67 -3.55 -23.94
N ARG A 321 -33.22 -3.33 -25.14
CA ARG A 321 -32.43 -3.23 -26.38
C ARG A 321 -31.92 -1.82 -26.68
N GLN A 322 -32.42 -0.84 -25.92
CA GLN A 322 -32.08 0.56 -26.07
C GLN A 322 -32.15 1.22 -24.69
N GLY A 323 -31.27 2.18 -24.46
CA GLY A 323 -31.28 3.05 -23.30
C GLY A 323 -32.17 4.27 -23.51
N GLU A 324 -32.35 4.99 -22.43
CA GLU A 324 -33.04 6.26 -22.40
C GLU A 324 -32.07 7.34 -21.94
N LEU A 325 -32.16 8.52 -22.56
CA LEU A 325 -31.38 9.67 -22.13
C LEU A 325 -31.83 10.10 -20.74
N PHE A 326 -30.97 9.90 -19.75
CA PHE A 326 -31.29 10.23 -18.36
C PHE A 326 -30.89 11.67 -18.03
N ILE A 327 -29.63 12.05 -18.32
CA ILE A 327 -29.16 13.43 -18.25
C ILE A 327 -28.42 13.77 -19.55
N SER A 328 -28.99 14.70 -20.32
CA SER A 328 -28.37 15.24 -21.52
C SER A 328 -27.18 16.14 -21.15
N GLY A 329 -26.07 16.02 -21.88
CA GLY A 329 -24.89 16.86 -21.66
C GLY A 329 -24.23 16.66 -20.29
N ALA A 330 -24.40 15.48 -19.68
CA ALA A 330 -23.83 15.18 -18.38
C ALA A 330 -22.29 15.27 -18.36
N LYS A 331 -21.61 15.18 -19.52
CA LYS A 331 -20.14 15.15 -19.66
C LYS A 331 -19.48 14.16 -18.69
N CYS A 332 -20.21 13.09 -18.35
CA CYS A 332 -19.83 12.28 -17.21
C CYS A 332 -18.71 11.31 -17.57
N TRP A 333 -17.79 11.13 -16.64
CA TRP A 333 -16.66 10.22 -16.76
C TRP A 333 -16.95 8.92 -16.03
N ASP A 334 -17.34 8.99 -14.76
CA ASP A 334 -17.83 7.85 -13.99
C ASP A 334 -19.12 8.17 -13.25
N VAL A 335 -19.84 7.12 -12.84
CA VAL A 335 -21.16 7.19 -12.20
C VAL A 335 -21.28 6.13 -11.11
N HIS A 336 -21.83 6.53 -9.95
CA HIS A 336 -22.10 5.64 -8.82
C HIS A 336 -23.49 5.90 -8.24
N ILE A 337 -24.12 4.86 -7.71
CA ILE A 337 -25.43 4.95 -7.05
C ILE A 337 -25.28 4.68 -5.55
N ASP A 338 -25.85 5.55 -4.71
CA ASP A 338 -25.86 5.32 -3.27
C ASP A 338 -26.98 4.34 -2.86
N THR A 339 -26.96 3.91 -1.59
CA THR A 339 -27.96 2.98 -1.04
C THR A 339 -29.39 3.54 -0.98
N GLN A 340 -29.57 4.85 -1.15
CA GLN A 340 -30.87 5.54 -1.21
C GLN A 340 -31.35 5.72 -2.66
N GLY A 341 -30.53 5.37 -3.66
CA GLY A 341 -30.84 5.52 -5.08
C GLY A 341 -30.48 6.90 -5.65
N SER A 342 -29.73 7.73 -4.92
CA SER A 342 -29.16 8.96 -5.50
C SER A 342 -28.03 8.59 -6.44
N ILE A 343 -27.92 9.29 -7.57
CA ILE A 343 -26.91 9.04 -8.58
C ILE A 343 -25.87 10.14 -8.50
N TYR A 344 -24.62 9.75 -8.40
CA TYR A 344 -23.47 10.62 -8.40
C TYR A 344 -22.70 10.40 -9.69
N TYR A 345 -22.14 11.45 -10.26
CA TYR A 345 -21.30 11.30 -11.44
C TYR A 345 -20.21 12.37 -11.47
N SER A 346 -19.05 12.00 -11.99
CA SER A 346 -17.91 12.90 -12.15
C SER A 346 -17.98 13.62 -13.50
N GLN A 347 -17.70 14.91 -13.50
CA GLN A 347 -17.42 15.69 -14.70
C GLN A 347 -15.93 16.03 -14.70
N ALA A 348 -15.10 15.08 -15.17
CA ALA A 348 -13.65 15.23 -15.09
C ALA A 348 -13.14 16.54 -15.73
N GLY A 349 -13.72 16.92 -16.88
CA GLY A 349 -13.35 18.15 -17.59
C GLY A 349 -13.86 19.45 -16.99
N ASP A 350 -14.90 19.40 -16.14
CA ASP A 350 -15.40 20.58 -15.41
C ASP A 350 -14.90 20.58 -13.94
N HIS A 351 -14.11 19.57 -13.55
CA HIS A 351 -13.45 19.43 -12.25
C HIS A 351 -14.41 19.38 -11.05
N GLU A 352 -15.49 18.63 -11.22
CA GLU A 352 -16.54 18.52 -10.21
C GLU A 352 -17.20 17.14 -10.18
N ILE A 353 -17.87 16.87 -9.06
CA ILE A 353 -18.77 15.71 -8.89
C ILE A 353 -20.16 16.25 -8.59
N LEU A 354 -21.16 15.73 -9.30
CA LEU A 354 -22.55 16.13 -9.15
C LEU A 354 -23.37 15.01 -8.52
N LYS A 355 -24.47 15.41 -7.88
CA LYS A 355 -25.50 14.52 -7.35
C LYS A 355 -26.85 14.80 -7.99
N TRP A 356 -27.50 13.75 -8.47
CA TRP A 356 -28.90 13.69 -8.87
C TRP A 356 -29.74 13.00 -7.78
N PRO A 357 -30.97 13.47 -7.48
CA PRO A 357 -31.69 14.56 -8.15
C PRO A 357 -31.16 15.96 -7.81
N GLY A 358 -31.41 16.91 -8.73
CA GLY A 358 -31.07 18.33 -8.57
C GLY A 358 -29.79 18.79 -9.27
N ASN A 359 -28.90 17.86 -9.67
CA ASN A 359 -27.61 18.15 -10.33
C ASN A 359 -26.77 19.15 -9.53
N ASN A 360 -26.73 18.97 -8.22
CA ASN A 360 -25.95 19.83 -7.34
C ASN A 360 -24.50 19.39 -7.35
N VAL A 361 -23.56 20.34 -7.45
CA VAL A 361 -22.15 20.09 -7.20
C VAL A 361 -21.97 19.70 -5.74
N VAL A 362 -21.40 18.52 -5.49
CA VAL A 362 -21.15 17.98 -4.15
C VAL A 362 -19.67 17.92 -3.79
N ALA A 363 -18.77 18.04 -4.77
CA ALA A 363 -17.34 18.21 -4.58
C ALA A 363 -16.73 18.96 -5.79
N GLY A 364 -15.72 19.79 -5.55
CA GLY A 364 -15.10 20.60 -6.61
C GLY A 364 -15.96 21.81 -7.03
N GLY A 365 -15.97 22.11 -8.34
CA GLY A 365 -16.78 23.19 -8.93
C GLY A 365 -16.20 24.60 -8.75
N ASN A 366 -14.95 24.72 -8.30
CA ASN A 366 -14.23 25.99 -8.11
C ASN A 366 -13.09 26.17 -9.12
N GLY A 367 -13.25 25.59 -10.31
CA GLY A 367 -12.24 25.54 -11.36
C GLY A 367 -11.12 24.53 -11.10
N GLU A 368 -10.26 24.36 -12.10
CA GLU A 368 -9.07 23.52 -12.02
C GLU A 368 -8.08 24.06 -10.98
N GLY A 369 -7.59 23.20 -10.10
CA GLY A 369 -6.49 23.55 -9.21
C GLY A 369 -6.32 22.57 -8.07
N ASN A 370 -5.35 22.85 -7.19
CA ASN A 370 -4.95 21.97 -6.10
C ASN A 370 -5.31 22.50 -4.71
N GLN A 371 -6.05 23.61 -4.62
CA GLN A 371 -6.57 24.12 -3.34
C GLN A 371 -7.53 23.11 -2.69
N THR A 372 -7.84 23.27 -1.40
CA THR A 372 -8.70 22.34 -0.67
C THR A 372 -10.15 22.34 -1.17
N ASN A 373 -10.60 23.39 -1.83
CA ASN A 373 -11.91 23.49 -2.49
C ASN A 373 -11.86 23.23 -4.01
N GLN A 374 -10.72 22.82 -4.57
CA GLN A 374 -10.54 22.60 -6.00
C GLN A 374 -10.18 21.14 -6.28
N LEU A 375 -10.53 20.69 -7.48
CA LEU A 375 -10.13 19.41 -8.05
C LEU A 375 -9.51 19.68 -9.43
N ALA A 376 -8.80 18.70 -9.97
CA ALA A 376 -8.28 18.67 -11.32
C ALA A 376 -8.46 17.25 -11.87
N TYR A 377 -9.33 17.11 -12.87
CA TYR A 377 -9.68 15.83 -13.50
C TYR A 377 -10.06 14.72 -12.49
N PRO A 378 -11.15 14.88 -11.71
CA PRO A 378 -11.68 13.81 -10.88
C PRO A 378 -12.25 12.70 -11.76
N TYR A 379 -11.50 11.63 -11.98
CA TYR A 379 -11.88 10.56 -12.90
C TYR A 379 -12.94 9.62 -12.30
N ASP A 380 -12.63 9.04 -11.15
CA ASP A 380 -13.49 8.13 -10.38
C ASP A 380 -13.62 8.61 -8.92
N PHE A 381 -14.64 8.14 -8.23
CA PHE A 381 -14.88 8.39 -6.83
C PHE A 381 -15.65 7.23 -6.17
N PHE A 382 -15.40 7.01 -4.89
CA PHE A 382 -16.09 6.01 -4.07
C PHE A 382 -16.96 6.68 -3.02
N ILE A 383 -18.24 6.27 -2.96
CA ILE A 383 -19.20 6.75 -1.98
C ILE A 383 -19.04 5.93 -0.69
N LYS A 384 -18.58 6.56 0.38
CA LYS A 384 -18.48 5.93 1.69
C LYS A 384 -19.82 5.91 2.42
N ASN A 385 -19.96 4.95 3.34
CA ASN A 385 -21.17 4.80 4.18
C ASN A 385 -21.44 6.01 5.09
N ASP A 386 -20.40 6.78 5.43
CA ASP A 386 -20.50 8.02 6.22
C ASP A 386 -20.91 9.24 5.38
N LYS A 387 -21.30 9.04 4.11
CA LYS A 387 -21.69 10.07 3.15
C LYS A 387 -20.55 11.03 2.76
N SER A 388 -19.30 10.57 2.87
CA SER A 388 -18.17 11.21 2.21
C SER A 388 -17.87 10.55 0.86
N LEU A 389 -17.18 11.28 -0.01
CA LEU A 389 -16.68 10.81 -1.30
C LEU A 389 -15.16 10.70 -1.20
N LEU A 390 -14.59 9.54 -1.51
CA LEU A 390 -13.16 9.43 -1.84
C LEU A 390 -13.01 9.67 -3.33
N ILE A 391 -12.16 10.61 -3.72
CA ILE A 391 -12.08 11.12 -5.10
C ILE A 391 -10.66 10.89 -5.60
N ALA A 392 -10.53 10.23 -6.75
CA ALA A 392 -9.29 10.15 -7.50
C ALA A 392 -9.07 11.49 -8.24
N ASP A 393 -8.42 12.43 -7.57
CA ASP A 393 -8.11 13.78 -8.08
C ASP A 393 -6.86 13.70 -8.98
N GLY A 394 -7.06 13.08 -10.14
CA GLY A 394 -6.00 12.56 -11.01
C GLY A 394 -5.01 13.61 -11.48
N GLY A 395 -5.51 14.78 -11.88
CA GLY A 395 -4.67 15.91 -12.33
C GLY A 395 -3.76 16.46 -11.22
N ASN A 396 -4.14 16.26 -9.96
CA ASN A 396 -3.37 16.69 -8.79
C ASN A 396 -2.57 15.56 -8.13
N ASN A 397 -2.57 14.35 -8.69
CA ASN A 397 -1.83 13.19 -8.18
C ASN A 397 -2.13 12.87 -6.70
N ARG A 398 -3.40 12.94 -6.31
CA ARG A 398 -3.83 12.75 -4.92
C ARG A 398 -5.20 12.09 -4.83
N ILE A 399 -5.50 11.54 -3.65
CA ILE A 399 -6.84 11.14 -3.27
C ILE A 399 -7.40 12.14 -2.27
N VAL A 400 -8.59 12.67 -2.54
CA VAL A 400 -9.28 13.63 -1.68
C VAL A 400 -10.53 12.99 -1.09
N GLU A 401 -10.73 13.10 0.22
CA GLU A 401 -12.01 12.82 0.85
C GLU A 401 -12.82 14.10 0.97
N TRP A 402 -14.06 14.07 0.50
CA TRP A 402 -14.96 15.20 0.53
C TRP A 402 -16.26 14.82 1.23
N ILE A 403 -16.54 15.46 2.37
CA ILE A 403 -17.80 15.25 3.08
C ILE A 403 -18.90 16.02 2.34
N ILE A 404 -19.99 15.34 1.95
CA ILE A 404 -21.05 15.96 1.18
C ILE A 404 -21.68 17.12 1.97
N GLY A 405 -21.73 18.31 1.36
CA GLY A 405 -22.22 19.54 1.97
C GLY A 405 -21.10 20.45 2.49
N GLU A 406 -19.88 19.94 2.64
CA GLU A 406 -18.70 20.75 2.95
C GLU A 406 -18.15 21.45 1.70
N LYS A 407 -17.45 22.57 1.93
CA LYS A 407 -16.87 23.39 0.85
C LYS A 407 -15.45 22.99 0.46
N GLN A 408 -14.82 22.12 1.24
CA GLN A 408 -13.42 21.75 1.09
C GLN A 408 -13.26 20.26 1.34
N GLY A 409 -12.38 19.63 0.57
CA GLY A 409 -11.92 18.27 0.77
C GLY A 409 -10.63 18.19 1.60
N ILE A 410 -10.32 16.99 2.05
CA ILE A 410 -9.15 16.64 2.84
C ILE A 410 -8.30 15.64 2.04
N VAL A 411 -7.02 15.94 1.85
CA VAL A 411 -6.11 15.00 1.18
C VAL A 411 -5.88 13.78 2.07
N ARG A 412 -6.25 12.60 1.58
CA ARG A 412 -6.11 11.32 2.29
C ARG A 412 -4.87 10.55 1.88
N ALA A 413 -4.44 10.70 0.64
CA ALA A 413 -3.25 10.04 0.10
C ALA A 413 -2.66 10.85 -1.06
N GLY A 414 -1.35 10.72 -1.30
CA GLY A 414 -0.67 11.42 -2.39
C GLY A 414 -0.51 12.94 -2.15
N GLY A 415 -0.41 13.70 -3.25
CA GLY A 415 -0.28 15.16 -3.22
C GLY A 415 1.16 15.69 -3.12
N HIS A 416 2.16 14.81 -3.22
CA HIS A 416 3.59 15.17 -3.18
C HIS A 416 4.23 15.22 -4.58
N GLY A 417 3.42 15.55 -5.59
CA GLY A 417 3.82 15.58 -7.00
C GLY A 417 3.69 14.23 -7.71
N ALA A 418 3.88 14.26 -9.03
CA ALA A 418 3.87 13.07 -9.87
C ALA A 418 5.13 12.22 -9.62
N GLY A 419 4.96 10.92 -9.40
CA GLY A 419 6.10 10.03 -9.23
C GLY A 419 5.76 8.65 -8.70
N HIS A 420 6.79 7.81 -8.58
CA HIS A 420 6.67 6.42 -8.16
C HIS A 420 7.06 6.18 -6.70
N HIS A 421 7.32 7.23 -5.92
CA HIS A 421 7.55 7.08 -4.49
C HIS A 421 6.27 6.60 -3.78
N PHE A 422 6.38 6.08 -2.55
CA PHE A 422 5.26 5.48 -1.83
C PHE A 422 4.22 6.50 -1.33
N ASP A 423 4.54 7.79 -1.36
CA ASP A 423 3.65 8.90 -1.03
C ASP A 423 3.27 9.76 -2.25
N GLN A 424 3.63 9.29 -3.45
CA GLN A 424 3.38 9.93 -4.73
C GLN A 424 2.53 9.00 -5.62
N PHE A 425 1.77 9.63 -6.52
CA PHE A 425 1.01 8.94 -7.56
C PHE A 425 1.32 9.59 -8.90
N TYR A 426 0.97 8.93 -10.00
CA TYR A 426 0.97 9.47 -11.34
C TYR A 426 -0.41 9.23 -11.95
N GLN A 427 -1.23 10.29 -11.98
CA GLN A 427 -2.63 10.26 -12.44
C GLN A 427 -3.44 9.12 -11.82
N PRO A 428 -3.66 9.08 -10.48
CA PRO A 428 -4.52 8.06 -9.90
C PRO A 428 -5.91 8.15 -10.54
N MET A 429 -6.38 7.04 -11.13
CA MET A 429 -7.64 7.03 -11.87
C MET A 429 -8.81 6.50 -11.04
N SER A 430 -8.54 5.69 -10.02
CA SER A 430 -9.57 5.05 -9.21
C SER A 430 -9.15 4.85 -7.77
N VAL A 431 -10.14 4.87 -6.88
CA VAL A 431 -9.98 4.60 -5.45
C VAL A 431 -11.20 3.87 -4.90
N VAL A 432 -10.97 2.86 -4.07
CA VAL A 432 -11.99 2.25 -3.20
C VAL A 432 -11.46 2.10 -1.78
N ALA A 433 -12.34 1.94 -0.80
CA ALA A 433 -11.96 1.72 0.59
C ALA A 433 -12.65 0.49 1.19
N ASP A 434 -11.96 -0.19 2.10
CA ASP A 434 -12.57 -1.18 3.01
C ASP A 434 -13.25 -0.49 4.22
N GLN A 435 -13.97 -1.24 5.08
CA GLN A 435 -14.66 -0.64 6.25
C GLN A 435 -13.66 -0.13 7.32
N SER A 436 -12.39 -0.54 7.26
CA SER A 436 -11.26 -0.08 8.06
C SER A 436 -10.69 1.24 7.53
N ASP A 437 -11.27 1.79 6.46
CA ASP A 437 -10.89 3.06 5.83
C ASP A 437 -9.46 3.00 5.25
N THR A 438 -9.02 1.80 4.85
CA THR A 438 -7.81 1.57 4.04
C THR A 438 -8.18 1.70 2.58
N LEU A 439 -7.38 2.47 1.85
CA LEU A 439 -7.65 2.80 0.45
C LEU A 439 -6.90 1.85 -0.48
N TYR A 440 -7.51 1.54 -1.62
CA TYR A 440 -6.92 0.79 -2.72
C TYR A 440 -7.01 1.66 -3.95
N ILE A 441 -5.86 1.98 -4.53
CA ILE A 441 -5.73 3.06 -5.51
C ILE A 441 -5.11 2.50 -6.77
N ALA A 442 -5.75 2.75 -7.92
CA ALA A 442 -5.17 2.49 -9.23
C ALA A 442 -4.30 3.68 -9.64
N ASP A 443 -2.98 3.51 -9.51
CA ASP A 443 -1.97 4.50 -9.86
C ASP A 443 -1.57 4.30 -11.33
N TYR A 444 -2.38 4.89 -12.21
CA TYR A 444 -2.52 4.54 -13.63
C TYR A 444 -1.20 4.60 -14.40
N ASP A 445 -0.53 5.76 -14.44
CA ASP A 445 0.73 5.89 -15.21
C ASP A 445 1.93 5.23 -14.50
N SER A 446 1.73 4.73 -13.27
CA SER A 446 2.73 3.94 -12.55
C SER A 446 2.53 2.43 -12.66
N ASP A 447 1.54 1.96 -13.43
CA ASP A 447 1.27 0.54 -13.69
C ASP A 447 1.15 -0.29 -12.39
N ARG A 448 0.47 0.24 -11.37
CA ARG A 448 0.43 -0.38 -10.04
C ARG A 448 -0.85 -0.11 -9.27
N ILE A 449 -1.15 -1.01 -8.33
CA ILE A 449 -2.18 -0.82 -7.32
C ILE A 449 -1.53 -0.59 -5.97
N ILE A 450 -1.97 0.45 -5.26
CA ILE A 450 -1.44 0.85 -3.95
C ILE A 450 -2.49 0.60 -2.87
N ARG A 451 -2.09 -0.04 -1.78
CA ARG A 451 -2.84 -0.08 -0.53
C ARG A 451 -2.35 1.03 0.39
N TRP A 452 -3.24 1.89 0.85
CA TRP A 452 -2.93 3.03 1.71
C TRP A 452 -3.71 2.96 3.01
N PHE A 453 -3.03 2.63 4.10
CA PHE A 453 -3.67 2.51 5.40
C PHE A 453 -4.14 3.87 5.93
N LYS A 454 -5.25 3.84 6.67
CA LYS A 454 -5.78 5.01 7.36
C LYS A 454 -4.67 5.73 8.16
N ASN A 455 -4.62 7.05 8.04
CA ASN A 455 -3.64 7.94 8.70
C ASN A 455 -2.16 7.71 8.34
N SER A 456 -1.86 6.85 7.36
CA SER A 456 -0.49 6.66 6.89
C SER A 456 -0.05 7.80 5.98
N LYS A 457 1.27 8.04 5.94
CA LYS A 457 1.89 9.05 5.06
C LYS A 457 2.30 8.50 3.71
N SER A 458 2.32 7.18 3.56
CA SER A 458 2.67 6.46 2.35
C SER A 458 1.87 5.18 2.25
N GLY A 459 1.74 4.66 1.04
CA GLY A 459 1.11 3.38 0.74
C GLY A 459 2.13 2.26 0.50
N ILE A 460 1.60 1.07 0.23
CA ILE A 460 2.36 -0.11 -0.15
C ILE A 460 1.87 -0.54 -1.53
N VAL A 461 2.80 -0.78 -2.46
CA VAL A 461 2.45 -1.41 -3.72
C VAL A 461 2.08 -2.87 -3.46
N ILE A 462 0.85 -3.22 -3.81
CA ILE A 462 0.33 -4.58 -3.59
C ILE A 462 0.26 -5.39 -4.88
N ILE A 463 0.09 -4.74 -6.04
CA ILE A 463 0.07 -5.37 -7.38
C ILE A 463 0.81 -4.45 -8.36
N GLY A 464 1.53 -5.03 -9.33
CA GLY A 464 2.24 -4.29 -10.37
C GLY A 464 3.62 -3.77 -9.96
N ALA A 465 4.05 -2.64 -10.55
CA ALA A 465 5.38 -2.02 -10.38
C ALA A 465 6.59 -2.86 -10.85
N ARG A 466 6.37 -3.85 -11.73
CA ARG A 466 7.42 -4.64 -12.41
C ARG A 466 7.69 -4.16 -13.85
N GLY A 467 7.24 -2.94 -14.18
CA GLY A 467 7.14 -2.43 -15.54
C GLY A 467 5.83 -2.86 -16.21
N SER A 468 5.40 -2.10 -17.21
CA SER A 468 4.25 -2.44 -18.04
C SER A 468 4.48 -3.73 -18.82
N GLY A 469 3.45 -4.54 -18.93
CA GLY A 469 3.47 -5.75 -19.75
C GLY A 469 2.22 -6.60 -19.58
N GLU A 470 2.16 -7.67 -20.38
CA GLU A 470 0.99 -8.53 -20.53
C GLU A 470 1.05 -9.78 -19.63
N ASP A 471 2.15 -9.99 -18.90
CA ASP A 471 2.27 -11.12 -17.98
C ASP A 471 1.26 -11.01 -16.83
N LYS A 472 0.96 -12.14 -16.18
CA LYS A 472 -0.10 -12.20 -15.15
C LYS A 472 0.22 -11.38 -13.90
N ASP A 473 1.48 -11.10 -13.63
CA ASP A 473 1.96 -10.29 -12.51
C ASP A 473 2.29 -8.83 -12.91
N GLN A 474 2.02 -8.48 -14.17
CA GLN A 474 2.17 -7.12 -14.71
C GLN A 474 0.81 -6.48 -14.98
N LEU A 475 0.80 -5.15 -14.90
CA LEU A 475 -0.32 -4.29 -15.29
C LEU A 475 0.18 -3.30 -16.33
N ASN A 476 -0.73 -2.73 -17.10
CA ASN A 476 -0.46 -1.68 -18.05
C ASN A 476 -1.61 -0.68 -17.99
N ARG A 477 -1.35 0.45 -17.33
CA ARG A 477 -2.30 1.54 -17.13
C ARG A 477 -3.62 1.08 -16.50
N PRO A 478 -3.59 0.56 -15.26
CA PRO A 478 -4.80 0.12 -14.58
C PRO A 478 -5.72 1.32 -14.31
N SER A 479 -6.91 1.35 -14.92
CA SER A 479 -7.80 2.52 -14.88
C SER A 479 -8.86 2.43 -13.78
N GLN A 480 -9.16 1.23 -13.28
CA GLN A 480 -10.09 1.04 -12.17
C GLN A 480 -9.69 -0.10 -11.25
N VAL A 481 -9.96 0.07 -9.94
CA VAL A 481 -9.77 -0.97 -8.93
C VAL A 481 -11.05 -1.12 -8.09
N LEU A 482 -11.48 -2.36 -7.86
CA LEU A 482 -12.62 -2.70 -7.00
C LEU A 482 -12.22 -3.76 -5.98
N LEU A 483 -12.92 -3.79 -4.86
CA LEU A 483 -12.91 -4.90 -3.91
C LEU A 483 -14.23 -5.67 -4.02
N ASP A 484 -14.15 -6.99 -4.11
CA ASP A 484 -15.34 -7.82 -3.96
C ASP A 484 -15.68 -8.09 -2.49
N LYS A 485 -16.85 -8.69 -2.24
CA LYS A 485 -17.33 -9.04 -0.89
C LYS A 485 -16.43 -10.01 -0.12
N ASN A 486 -15.49 -10.70 -0.78
CA ASN A 486 -14.51 -11.59 -0.15
C ASN A 486 -13.18 -10.87 0.14
N GLY A 487 -12.98 -9.66 -0.41
CA GLY A 487 -11.76 -8.88 -0.34
C GLY A 487 -10.77 -9.13 -1.48
N ASN A 488 -11.17 -9.83 -2.55
CA ASN A 488 -10.32 -9.94 -3.74
C ASN A 488 -10.30 -8.60 -4.48
N LEU A 489 -9.16 -8.31 -5.11
CA LEU A 489 -8.99 -7.09 -5.91
C LEU A 489 -9.29 -7.38 -7.36
N TRP A 490 -10.13 -6.54 -7.96
CA TRP A 490 -10.44 -6.56 -9.38
C TRP A 490 -9.88 -5.31 -10.02
N VAL A 491 -9.13 -5.49 -11.11
CA VAL A 491 -8.38 -4.42 -11.77
C VAL A 491 -8.76 -4.39 -13.24
N ASN A 492 -9.16 -3.22 -13.71
CA ASN A 492 -9.30 -2.95 -15.13
C ASN A 492 -7.91 -2.64 -15.71
N ASP A 493 -7.30 -3.62 -16.37
CA ASP A 493 -5.96 -3.56 -16.96
C ASP A 493 -6.07 -3.05 -18.41
N ASP A 494 -6.42 -1.76 -18.54
CA ASP A 494 -6.96 -1.11 -19.75
C ASP A 494 -6.14 -1.38 -21.02
N MET A 495 -4.85 -1.07 -20.99
CA MET A 495 -3.97 -1.21 -22.17
C MET A 495 -3.65 -2.66 -22.51
N ASN A 496 -3.93 -3.59 -21.59
CA ASN A 496 -3.84 -5.03 -21.84
C ASN A 496 -5.19 -5.64 -22.24
N HIS A 497 -6.24 -4.83 -22.38
CA HIS A 497 -7.56 -5.23 -22.85
C HIS A 497 -8.16 -6.41 -22.06
N ARG A 498 -7.98 -6.36 -20.73
CA ARG A 498 -8.43 -7.44 -19.84
C ARG A 498 -8.81 -6.91 -18.47
N ILE A 499 -9.64 -7.69 -17.78
CA ILE A 499 -9.95 -7.49 -16.36
C ILE A 499 -9.27 -8.60 -15.57
N GLN A 500 -8.47 -8.23 -14.56
CA GLN A 500 -7.74 -9.17 -13.72
C GLN A 500 -8.31 -9.19 -12.30
N MET A 501 -8.44 -10.37 -11.72
CA MET A 501 -8.74 -10.56 -10.29
C MET A 501 -7.55 -11.15 -9.56
N PHE A 502 -7.15 -10.52 -8.45
CA PHE A 502 -6.11 -11.00 -7.55
C PHE A 502 -6.75 -11.50 -6.26
N LYS A 503 -6.46 -12.75 -5.92
CA LYS A 503 -7.06 -13.41 -4.76
C LYS A 503 -6.42 -12.92 -3.48
N ILE A 504 -7.25 -12.64 -2.48
CA ILE A 504 -6.74 -12.31 -1.15
C ILE A 504 -6.27 -13.58 -0.42
N ASP A 505 -5.12 -13.47 0.25
CA ASP A 505 -4.59 -14.42 1.20
C ASP A 505 -4.60 -13.80 2.61
N LYS A 506 -5.44 -14.38 3.48
CA LYS A 506 -5.60 -13.99 4.88
C LYS A 506 -4.88 -14.94 5.84
N SER A 507 -4.05 -15.87 5.36
CA SER A 507 -3.34 -16.84 6.21
C SER A 507 -2.41 -16.21 7.24
N ALA A 508 -1.90 -15.00 6.96
CA ALA A 508 -1.08 -14.22 7.87
C ALA A 508 -1.89 -13.34 8.84
N CYS A 509 -3.21 -13.26 8.70
CA CYS A 509 -4.07 -12.56 9.64
C CYS A 509 -4.10 -13.33 10.96
N LYS A 510 -3.62 -12.71 12.04
CA LYS A 510 -3.80 -13.27 13.39
C LYS A 510 -5.29 -13.25 13.74
N THR A 511 -5.82 -14.43 14.09
CA THR A 511 -7.20 -14.64 14.55
C THR A 511 -7.45 -14.00 15.89
#